data_AF-A0A0N1H2T6-F1
#
_entry.id   AF-A0A0N1H2T6-F1
#
_cell.length_a   1.000
_cell.length_b   1.000
_cell.length_c   1.000
_cell.angle_alpha   90.00
_cell.angle_beta   90.00
_cell.angle_gamma   90.00
#
_symmetry.space_group_name_H-M   'P 1'
#
loop_
_entity.id
_entity.type
_entity.pdbx_description
1 polymer ?
#
loop_
_entity_poly.entity_id
_entity_poly.type
_entity_poly.pdbx_seq_one_letter_code
_entity_poly.pdbx_strand_id
1 'polypeptide(L)'
;MNSNLPDDWSPADNPYSIALSESSWLRATVALTVARMHGGDVQVGWFSSRQIDARTLVIALRQLLAAVKLERIALTDLGMDPAVITTLDNAEQVFLDALPNIKHVRDGLTHFEDWARGRGSGPQKDARKIADPRDVARDFWSFGYDPLTDTVTMGSFTISVSAAVTAANALCDAIYAATREVDQRSTAELRDQVVQALTDATIRCTPPQGPVLVSQGHDMRVWLSFNLSNVPGGEQKELAERVATVTAQAGLRLTSSAFPEAQDIAERLVAGEPLRVERNDR
;
A
#
# COMPACT_ATOMS: atom_id res chain seq x y z
N MET A 1 3.69 -12.70 30.40
CA MET A 1 4.43 -13.46 29.37
C MET A 1 4.68 -12.51 28.21
N ASN A 2 5.95 -12.22 27.91
CA ASN A 2 6.34 -11.40 26.75
C ASN A 2 6.04 -12.19 25.48
N SER A 3 4.96 -11.84 24.80
CA SER A 3 4.64 -12.36 23.47
C SER A 3 5.42 -11.55 22.44
N ASN A 4 6.56 -12.08 22.01
CA ASN A 4 7.10 -11.76 20.68
C ASN A 4 6.15 -12.37 19.65
N LEU A 5 5.02 -11.70 19.40
CA LEU A 5 4.25 -11.94 18.18
C LEU A 5 5.09 -11.33 17.03
N PRO A 6 5.32 -12.06 15.93
CA PRO A 6 5.93 -11.48 14.74
C PRO A 6 5.08 -10.29 14.28
N ASP A 7 5.74 -9.15 14.12
CA ASP A 7 5.18 -7.89 13.64
C ASP A 7 4.99 -7.96 12.11
N ASP A 8 4.19 -8.95 11.66
CA ASP A 8 4.21 -9.46 10.28
C ASP A 8 2.90 -9.16 9.56
N TRP A 9 2.48 -7.89 9.64
CA TRP A 9 1.45 -7.35 8.77
C TRP A 9 1.93 -7.44 7.32
N SER A 10 1.20 -8.17 6.48
CA SER A 10 1.51 -8.33 5.06
C SER A 10 0.43 -7.69 4.20
N PRO A 11 0.80 -6.78 3.28
CA PRO A 11 -0.10 -6.30 2.25
C PRO A 11 -0.74 -7.42 1.43
N ALA A 12 -0.08 -8.58 1.30
CA ALA A 12 -0.58 -9.68 0.47
C ALA A 12 -1.94 -10.25 0.92
N ASP A 13 -2.39 -9.94 2.15
CA ASP A 13 -3.66 -10.41 2.70
C ASP A 13 -4.88 -9.59 2.19
N ASN A 14 -4.68 -8.55 1.38
CA ASN A 14 -5.73 -7.69 0.84
C ASN A 14 -5.61 -7.52 -0.70
N PRO A 15 -6.67 -7.81 -1.49
CA PRO A 15 -6.62 -7.72 -2.95
C PRO A 15 -6.35 -6.30 -3.50
N TYR A 16 -6.56 -5.27 -2.67
CA TYR A 16 -6.29 -3.88 -3.03
C TYR A 16 -4.83 -3.45 -2.80
N SER A 17 -4.03 -4.30 -2.16
CA SER A 17 -2.61 -4.04 -1.86
C SER A 17 -1.68 -4.00 -3.06
N ILE A 18 -2.18 -4.20 -4.28
CA ILE A 18 -1.41 -3.97 -5.50
C ILE A 18 -0.90 -2.52 -5.53
N ALA A 19 -1.70 -1.53 -5.12
CA ALA A 19 -1.27 -0.14 -5.05
C ALA A 19 -0.05 0.02 -4.12
N LEU A 20 -0.09 -0.61 -2.94
CA LEU A 20 0.99 -0.60 -1.98
C LEU A 20 2.25 -1.32 -2.47
N SER A 21 2.10 -2.52 -3.03
CA SER A 21 3.22 -3.29 -3.60
C SER A 21 3.93 -2.52 -4.72
N GLU A 22 3.17 -1.99 -5.68
CA GLU A 22 3.71 -1.20 -6.78
C GLU A 22 4.36 0.09 -6.27
N SER A 23 3.74 0.79 -5.31
CA SER A 23 4.34 1.99 -4.71
C SER A 23 5.69 1.69 -4.04
N SER A 24 5.85 0.51 -3.43
CA SER A 24 7.11 0.10 -2.79
C SER A 24 8.23 -0.14 -3.81
N TRP A 25 7.94 -0.79 -4.94
CA TRP A 25 8.88 -0.96 -6.04
C TRP A 25 9.25 0.37 -6.70
N LEU A 26 8.27 1.27 -6.85
CA LEU A 26 8.50 2.61 -7.41
C LEU A 26 9.34 3.47 -6.46
N ARG A 27 9.09 3.41 -5.15
CA ARG A 27 9.93 4.06 -4.13
C ARG A 27 11.38 3.60 -4.20
N ALA A 28 11.61 2.29 -4.29
CA ALA A 28 12.95 1.72 -4.45
C ALA A 28 13.60 2.18 -5.76
N THR A 29 12.82 2.25 -6.85
CA THR A 29 13.28 2.72 -8.17
C THR A 29 13.69 4.19 -8.12
N VAL A 30 12.90 5.05 -7.48
CA VAL A 30 13.24 6.48 -7.26
C VAL A 30 14.54 6.60 -6.48
N ALA A 31 14.67 5.90 -5.34
CA ALA A 31 15.88 5.95 -4.54
C ALA A 31 17.12 5.47 -5.31
N LEU A 32 16.99 4.35 -6.05
CA LEU A 32 18.09 3.79 -6.84
C LEU A 32 18.52 4.73 -7.98
N THR A 33 17.57 5.28 -8.73
CA THR A 33 17.87 6.19 -9.84
C THR A 33 18.54 7.46 -9.35
N VAL A 34 18.02 8.09 -8.29
CA VAL A 34 18.64 9.27 -7.66
C VAL A 34 20.07 8.97 -7.20
N ALA A 35 20.28 7.85 -6.49
CA ALA A 35 21.61 7.46 -6.03
C ALA A 35 22.60 7.26 -7.20
N ARG A 36 22.15 6.66 -8.31
CA ARG A 36 22.97 6.48 -9.52
C ARG A 36 23.23 7.79 -10.27
N MET A 37 22.25 8.70 -10.29
CA MET A 37 22.41 10.04 -10.87
C MET A 37 23.45 10.87 -10.13
N HIS A 38 23.55 10.72 -8.80
CA HIS A 38 24.58 11.36 -7.97
C HIS A 38 25.92 10.62 -7.96
N GLY A 39 25.92 9.32 -8.31
CA GLY A 39 27.11 8.48 -8.44
C GLY A 39 27.95 8.75 -9.70
N GLY A 40 28.87 7.84 -10.01
CA GLY A 40 29.72 7.94 -11.20
C GLY A 40 28.91 7.85 -12.49
N ASP A 41 29.21 8.73 -13.46
CA ASP A 41 28.60 8.67 -14.79
C ASP A 41 29.31 7.62 -15.65
N VAL A 42 28.51 6.71 -16.23
CA VAL A 42 28.99 5.69 -17.16
C VAL A 42 28.46 6.00 -18.54
N GLN A 43 29.35 6.03 -19.53
CA GLN A 43 28.95 6.21 -20.92
C GLN A 43 28.39 4.89 -21.48
N VAL A 44 27.14 4.90 -21.89
CA VAL A 44 26.43 3.79 -22.54
C VAL A 44 26.19 4.19 -24.01
N GLY A 45 27.14 3.83 -24.87
CA GLY A 45 27.15 4.33 -26.24
C GLY A 45 27.36 5.85 -26.27
N TRP A 46 26.36 6.59 -26.76
CA TRP A 46 26.39 8.06 -26.81
C TRP A 46 25.61 8.71 -25.65
N PHE A 47 25.10 7.92 -24.72
CA PHE A 47 24.28 8.39 -23.60
C PHE A 47 25.03 8.30 -22.28
N SER A 48 24.85 9.32 -21.44
CA SER A 48 25.23 9.26 -20.03
C SER A 48 24.26 8.36 -19.26
N SER A 49 24.77 7.51 -18.37
CA SER A 49 23.94 6.68 -17.50
C SER A 49 23.02 7.54 -16.63
N ARG A 50 23.49 8.70 -16.19
CA ARG A 50 22.68 9.65 -15.41
C ARG A 50 21.47 10.16 -16.21
N GLN A 51 21.60 10.33 -17.53
CA GLN A 51 20.45 10.70 -18.39
C GLN A 51 19.43 9.57 -18.51
N ILE A 52 19.90 8.32 -18.60
CA ILE A 52 19.02 7.15 -18.62
C ILE A 52 18.28 7.04 -17.28
N ASP A 53 19.00 7.16 -16.17
CA ASP A 53 18.44 7.12 -14.82
C ASP A 53 17.44 8.27 -14.59
N ALA A 54 17.70 9.47 -15.11
CA ALA A 54 16.77 10.60 -15.06
C ALA A 54 15.44 10.33 -15.78
N ARG A 55 15.46 9.65 -16.93
CA ARG A 55 14.23 9.26 -17.64
C ARG A 55 13.44 8.24 -16.81
N THR A 56 14.13 7.25 -16.26
CA THR A 56 13.53 6.23 -15.39
C THR A 56 12.91 6.87 -14.14
N LEU A 57 13.60 7.82 -13.53
CA LEU A 57 13.12 8.59 -12.38
C LEU A 57 11.78 9.27 -12.68
N VAL A 58 11.69 10.02 -13.78
CA VAL A 58 10.45 10.73 -14.15
C VAL A 58 9.28 9.76 -14.36
N ILE A 59 9.54 8.62 -15.02
CA ILE A 59 8.52 7.59 -15.25
C ILE A 59 8.05 7.01 -13.91
N ALA A 60 8.97 6.64 -13.02
CA ALA A 60 8.65 6.07 -11.71
C ALA A 60 7.84 7.05 -10.84
N LEU A 61 8.25 8.32 -10.78
CA LEU A 61 7.53 9.37 -10.06
C LEU A 61 6.09 9.54 -10.59
N ARG A 62 5.88 9.46 -11.90
CA ARG A 62 4.52 9.54 -12.46
C ARG A 62 3.69 8.28 -12.17
N GLN A 63 4.31 7.12 -12.15
CA GLN A 63 3.64 5.85 -11.85
C GLN A 63 3.15 5.80 -10.39
N LEU A 64 3.79 6.50 -9.45
CA LEU A 64 3.26 6.63 -8.08
C LEU A 64 1.86 7.24 -8.05
N LEU A 65 1.57 8.23 -8.90
CA LEU A 65 0.22 8.80 -9.01
C LEU A 65 -0.80 7.80 -9.60
N ALA A 66 -0.37 6.78 -10.34
CA ALA A 66 -1.26 5.70 -10.74
C ALA A 66 -1.57 4.76 -9.57
N ALA A 67 -0.61 4.50 -8.68
CA ALA A 67 -0.85 3.77 -7.43
C ALA A 67 -1.85 4.53 -6.53
N VAL A 68 -1.70 5.85 -6.38
CA VAL A 68 -2.68 6.70 -5.66
C VAL A 68 -4.08 6.55 -6.24
N LYS A 69 -4.21 6.65 -7.57
CA LYS A 69 -5.50 6.50 -8.24
C LYS A 69 -6.12 5.12 -7.96
N LEU A 70 -5.32 4.06 -8.01
CA LEU A 70 -5.77 2.71 -7.74
C LEU A 70 -6.27 2.58 -6.30
N GLU A 71 -5.52 3.10 -5.33
CA GLU A 71 -5.91 3.11 -3.92
C GLU A 71 -7.20 3.90 -3.70
N ARG A 72 -7.33 5.10 -4.29
CA ARG A 72 -8.56 5.91 -4.20
C ARG A 72 -9.80 5.16 -4.70
N ILE A 73 -9.68 4.44 -5.82
CA ILE A 73 -10.77 3.61 -6.36
C ILE A 73 -11.14 2.53 -5.34
N ALA A 74 -10.15 1.81 -4.81
CA ALA A 74 -10.37 0.78 -3.80
C ALA A 74 -11.07 1.33 -2.55
N LEU A 75 -10.58 2.44 -1.97
CA LEU A 75 -11.19 3.09 -0.81
C LEU A 75 -12.65 3.48 -1.07
N THR A 76 -12.95 3.97 -2.28
CA THR A 76 -14.30 4.38 -2.69
C THR A 76 -15.22 3.17 -2.83
N ASP A 77 -14.79 2.13 -3.54
CA ASP A 77 -15.56 0.91 -3.78
C ASP A 77 -15.86 0.17 -2.47
N LEU A 78 -14.92 0.26 -1.52
CA LEU A 78 -15.06 -0.27 -0.17
C LEU A 78 -15.92 0.61 0.75
N GLY A 79 -16.30 1.82 0.35
CA GLY A 79 -17.02 2.77 1.20
C GLY A 79 -16.25 3.14 2.46
N MET A 80 -14.93 3.33 2.36
CA MET A 80 -14.09 3.81 3.46
C MET A 80 -14.47 5.24 3.88
N ASP A 81 -14.11 5.62 5.11
CA ASP A 81 -14.35 6.98 5.61
C ASP A 81 -13.75 8.03 4.63
N PRO A 82 -14.54 9.03 4.17
CA PRO A 82 -14.06 10.10 3.31
C PRO A 82 -12.81 10.85 3.84
N ALA A 83 -12.56 10.84 5.14
CA ALA A 83 -11.36 11.40 5.74
C ALA A 83 -10.07 10.68 5.30
N VAL A 84 -10.12 9.36 5.07
CA VAL A 84 -8.97 8.58 4.57
C VAL A 84 -8.64 9.00 3.13
N ILE A 85 -9.66 9.12 2.28
CA ILE A 85 -9.52 9.60 0.89
C ILE A 85 -8.96 11.03 0.87
N THR A 86 -9.49 11.92 1.71
CA THR A 86 -9.02 13.31 1.81
C THR A 86 -7.55 13.39 2.22
N THR A 87 -7.11 12.51 3.12
CA THR A 87 -5.71 12.43 3.55
C THR A 87 -4.80 12.00 2.40
N LEU A 88 -5.21 11.00 1.62
CA LEU A 88 -4.49 10.55 0.43
C LEU A 88 -4.44 11.63 -0.65
N ASP A 89 -5.54 12.36 -0.89
CA ASP A 89 -5.62 13.46 -1.85
C ASP A 89 -4.69 14.61 -1.47
N ASN A 90 -4.62 14.95 -0.19
CA ASN A 90 -3.68 15.95 0.31
C ASN A 90 -2.22 15.53 0.10
N ALA A 91 -1.90 14.24 0.31
CA ALA A 91 -0.56 13.71 0.06
C ALA A 91 -0.20 13.75 -1.44
N GLU A 92 -1.14 13.45 -2.34
CA GLU A 92 -0.95 13.62 -3.78
C GLU A 92 -0.65 15.08 -4.12
N GLN A 93 -1.39 16.03 -3.55
CA GLN A 93 -1.17 17.46 -3.81
C GLN A 93 0.21 17.91 -3.32
N VAL A 94 0.61 17.54 -2.10
CA VAL A 94 1.95 17.85 -1.57
C VAL A 94 3.06 17.25 -2.45
N PHE A 95 2.86 16.03 -2.96
CA PHE A 95 3.79 15.41 -3.90
C PHE A 95 3.89 16.21 -5.22
N LEU A 96 2.78 16.65 -5.78
CA LEU A 96 2.74 17.45 -7.01
C LEU A 96 3.38 18.83 -6.82
N ASP A 97 3.16 19.45 -5.67
CA ASP A 97 3.75 20.75 -5.32
C ASP A 97 5.27 20.65 -5.12
N ALA A 98 5.76 19.53 -4.59
CA ALA A 98 7.19 19.27 -4.44
C ALA A 98 7.90 18.99 -5.79
N LEU A 99 7.16 18.57 -6.81
CA LEU A 99 7.66 18.22 -8.13
C LEU A 99 6.92 19.01 -9.22
N PRO A 100 7.02 20.35 -9.21
CA PRO A 100 6.28 21.19 -10.14
C PRO A 100 6.66 20.82 -11.57
N ASN A 101 5.68 20.71 -12.46
CA ASN A 101 5.85 20.32 -13.86
C ASN A 101 6.17 18.84 -14.14
N ILE A 102 6.20 17.95 -13.14
CA ILE A 102 6.46 16.51 -13.38
C ILE A 102 5.57 15.91 -14.47
N LYS A 103 4.31 16.36 -14.55
CA LYS A 103 3.37 15.99 -15.60
C LYS A 103 3.90 16.34 -16.99
N HIS A 104 4.36 17.58 -17.19
CA HIS A 104 4.87 18.06 -18.47
C HIS A 104 6.17 17.36 -18.88
N VAL A 105 7.09 17.17 -17.94
CA VAL A 105 8.33 16.42 -18.18
C VAL A 105 8.01 15.00 -18.63
N ARG A 106 7.09 14.31 -17.94
CA ARG A 106 6.66 12.97 -18.34
C ARG A 106 5.96 12.96 -19.69
N ASP A 107 5.03 13.89 -19.92
CA ASP A 107 4.26 13.94 -21.18
C ASP A 107 5.21 14.11 -22.38
N GLY A 108 6.26 14.93 -22.26
CA GLY A 108 7.30 15.05 -23.27
C GLY A 108 8.12 13.76 -23.49
N LEU A 109 8.28 12.92 -22.45
CA LEU A 109 8.99 11.65 -22.55
C LEU A 109 8.14 10.52 -23.14
N THR A 110 6.87 10.42 -22.75
CA THR A 110 6.01 9.26 -23.09
C THR A 110 5.09 9.51 -24.28
N HIS A 111 4.82 10.77 -24.62
CA HIS A 111 3.97 11.18 -25.74
C HIS A 111 4.77 12.06 -26.72
N PHE A 112 6.07 11.76 -26.89
CA PHE A 112 7.01 12.58 -27.64
C PHE A 112 6.55 12.87 -29.08
N GLU A 113 5.82 11.94 -29.69
CA GLU A 113 5.27 12.03 -31.05
C GLU A 113 4.21 13.13 -31.22
N ASP A 114 3.39 13.34 -30.20
CA ASP A 114 2.36 14.38 -30.18
C ASP A 114 2.93 15.66 -29.56
N TRP A 115 3.75 15.52 -28.52
CA TRP A 115 4.41 16.61 -27.82
C TRP A 115 5.27 17.45 -28.77
N ALA A 116 6.19 16.81 -29.51
CA ALA A 116 7.07 17.51 -30.45
C ALA A 116 6.33 18.17 -31.62
N ARG A 117 5.09 17.73 -31.92
CA ARG A 117 4.26 18.28 -33.01
C ARG A 117 3.29 19.37 -32.53
N GLY A 118 3.27 19.69 -31.24
CA GLY A 118 2.27 20.61 -30.68
C GLY A 118 0.83 20.05 -30.74
N ARG A 119 0.68 18.72 -30.68
CA ARG A 119 -0.62 18.02 -30.73
C ARG A 119 -1.04 17.56 -29.32
N GLY A 120 -2.27 17.05 -29.20
CA GLY A 120 -2.82 16.54 -27.95
C GLY A 120 -3.39 17.61 -27.03
N SER A 121 -2.96 17.60 -25.77
CA SER A 121 -3.31 18.59 -24.73
C SER A 121 -2.02 19.02 -24.01
N GLY A 122 -1.83 20.32 -23.81
CA GLY A 122 -0.70 20.85 -23.04
C GLY A 122 -0.12 22.16 -23.62
N PRO A 123 0.85 22.76 -22.93
CA PRO A 123 1.42 24.06 -23.29
C PRO A 123 2.00 24.14 -24.71
N GLN A 124 2.54 23.03 -25.22
CA GLN A 124 3.05 22.89 -26.58
C GLN A 124 1.96 23.08 -27.66
N LYS A 125 0.72 22.66 -27.38
CA LYS A 125 -0.41 22.88 -28.28
C LYS A 125 -0.83 24.34 -28.30
N ASP A 126 -0.76 25.02 -27.16
CA ASP A 126 -1.05 26.44 -27.10
C ASP A 126 0.04 27.26 -27.80
N ALA A 127 1.32 26.90 -27.62
CA ALA A 127 2.43 27.47 -28.38
C ALA A 127 2.24 27.28 -29.89
N ARG A 128 1.74 26.11 -30.32
CA ARG A 128 1.48 25.81 -31.74
C ARG A 128 0.43 26.72 -32.41
N LYS A 129 -0.44 27.37 -31.64
CA LYS A 129 -1.42 28.33 -32.17
C LYS A 129 -0.78 29.65 -32.64
N ILE A 130 0.39 29.97 -32.11
CA ILE A 130 1.05 31.28 -32.30
C ILE A 130 2.46 31.17 -32.90
N ALA A 131 3.04 29.97 -32.97
CA ALA A 131 4.40 29.73 -33.47
C ALA A 131 4.46 28.62 -34.55
N ASP A 132 5.50 28.68 -35.39
CA ASP A 132 5.82 27.67 -36.40
C ASP A 132 6.11 26.30 -35.75
N PRO A 133 5.72 25.14 -36.35
CA PRO A 133 5.92 23.86 -35.68
C PRO A 133 7.38 23.54 -35.43
N ARG A 134 8.32 24.05 -36.25
CA ARG A 134 9.75 23.85 -36.02
C ARG A 134 10.23 24.56 -34.75
N ASP A 135 9.70 25.74 -34.49
CA ASP A 135 10.06 26.52 -33.30
C ASP A 135 9.47 25.87 -32.04
N VAL A 136 8.20 25.44 -32.08
CA VAL A 136 7.61 24.65 -30.99
C VAL A 136 8.40 23.36 -30.75
N ALA A 137 8.79 22.63 -31.80
CA ALA A 137 9.61 21.44 -31.62
C ALA A 137 10.95 21.80 -30.95
N ARG A 138 11.61 22.90 -31.35
CA ARG A 138 12.88 23.37 -30.78
C ARG A 138 12.77 23.73 -29.29
N ASP A 139 11.65 24.26 -28.85
CA ASP A 139 11.47 24.71 -27.47
C ASP A 139 11.08 23.57 -26.52
N PHE A 140 10.54 22.46 -27.04
CA PHE A 140 9.96 21.38 -26.24
C PHE A 140 10.60 19.98 -26.44
N TRP A 141 11.60 19.83 -27.32
CA TRP A 141 12.22 18.52 -27.61
C TRP A 141 13.33 18.09 -26.63
N SER A 142 14.01 19.05 -25.98
CA SER A 142 15.24 18.75 -25.24
C SER A 142 14.92 18.15 -23.88
N PHE A 143 15.59 17.04 -23.56
CA PHE A 143 15.59 16.44 -22.22
C PHE A 143 17.01 16.39 -21.68
N GLY A 144 17.20 16.77 -20.41
CA GLY A 144 18.52 16.72 -19.80
C GLY A 144 18.49 16.77 -18.27
N TYR A 145 19.29 15.93 -17.65
CA TYR A 145 19.72 16.07 -16.26
C TYR A 145 21.00 16.91 -16.16
N ASP A 146 21.00 17.92 -15.29
CA ASP A 146 22.15 18.74 -14.95
C ASP A 146 22.62 18.43 -13.51
N PRO A 147 23.81 17.83 -13.33
CA PRO A 147 24.32 17.50 -12.00
C PRO A 147 24.79 18.72 -11.19
N LEU A 148 24.99 19.89 -11.81
CA LEU A 148 25.40 21.10 -11.08
C LEU A 148 24.21 21.73 -10.35
N THR A 149 23.05 21.74 -10.99
CA THR A 149 21.80 22.27 -10.42
C THR A 149 20.92 21.19 -9.79
N ASP A 150 21.26 19.91 -9.99
CA ASP A 150 20.48 18.74 -9.57
C ASP A 150 19.04 18.78 -10.10
N THR A 151 18.90 19.12 -11.38
CA THR A 151 17.60 19.28 -12.03
C THR A 151 17.46 18.43 -13.29
N VAL A 152 16.22 17.98 -13.54
CA VAL A 152 15.83 17.39 -14.82
C VAL A 152 14.97 18.38 -15.57
N THR A 153 15.28 18.57 -16.85
CA THR A 153 14.61 19.50 -17.75
C THR A 153 13.95 18.77 -18.91
N MET A 154 12.79 19.27 -19.34
CA MET A 154 12.12 18.95 -20.60
C MET A 154 11.61 20.26 -21.20
N GLY A 155 12.30 20.78 -22.22
CA GLY A 155 12.06 22.14 -22.73
C GLY A 155 12.16 23.17 -21.61
N SER A 156 11.10 23.95 -21.39
CA SER A 156 11.01 24.95 -20.31
C SER A 156 10.57 24.39 -18.94
N PHE A 157 10.29 23.09 -18.85
CA PHE A 157 9.83 22.45 -17.62
C PHE A 157 11.00 21.86 -16.85
N THR A 158 11.07 22.17 -15.56
CA THR A 158 12.15 21.72 -14.67
C THR A 158 11.57 21.06 -13.42
N ILE A 159 12.18 19.94 -12.99
CA ILE A 159 11.95 19.32 -11.68
C ILE A 159 13.28 19.22 -10.91
N SER A 160 13.20 19.29 -9.58
CA SER A 160 14.33 19.06 -8.68
C SER A 160 14.49 17.56 -8.39
N VAL A 161 15.70 17.03 -8.57
CA VAL A 161 16.03 15.64 -8.25
C VAL A 161 16.17 15.47 -6.74
N SER A 162 16.76 16.43 -6.03
CA SER A 162 16.87 16.42 -4.57
C SER A 162 15.52 16.31 -3.84
N ALA A 163 14.43 16.81 -4.44
CA ALA A 163 13.09 16.70 -3.86
C ALA A 163 12.44 15.32 -4.08
N ALA A 164 12.91 14.54 -5.05
CA ALA A 164 12.21 13.35 -5.54
C ALA A 164 12.09 12.24 -4.50
N VAL A 165 13.17 11.93 -3.77
CA VAL A 165 13.16 10.84 -2.77
C VAL A 165 12.22 11.17 -1.62
N THR A 166 12.31 12.38 -1.07
CA THR A 166 11.46 12.82 0.04
C THR A 166 10.00 12.85 -0.36
N ALA A 167 9.67 13.41 -1.54
CA ALA A 167 8.30 13.44 -2.04
C ALA A 167 7.75 12.03 -2.28
N ALA A 168 8.53 11.15 -2.91
CA ALA A 168 8.12 9.77 -3.17
C ALA A 168 7.89 8.98 -1.88
N ASN A 169 8.78 9.12 -0.88
CA ASN A 169 8.62 8.47 0.42
C ASN A 169 7.33 8.91 1.11
N ALA A 170 7.10 10.22 1.20
CA ALA A 170 5.90 10.76 1.84
C ALA A 170 4.61 10.26 1.16
N LEU A 171 4.58 10.21 -0.17
CA LEU A 171 3.42 9.69 -0.91
C LEU A 171 3.22 8.18 -0.68
N CYS A 172 4.30 7.40 -0.66
CA CYS A 172 4.20 5.95 -0.41
C CYS A 172 3.76 5.65 1.03
N ASP A 173 4.21 6.44 2.00
CA ASP A 173 3.78 6.30 3.40
C ASP A 173 2.28 6.63 3.54
N ALA A 174 1.77 7.60 2.77
CA ALA A 174 0.34 7.90 2.71
C ALA A 174 -0.48 6.76 2.06
N ILE A 175 0.02 6.15 0.97
CA ILE A 175 -0.60 4.96 0.36
C ILE A 175 -0.63 3.81 1.37
N TYR A 176 0.49 3.54 2.05
CA TYR A 176 0.58 2.52 3.10
C TYR A 176 -0.43 2.77 4.21
N ALA A 177 -0.54 4.00 4.71
CA ALA A 177 -1.47 4.35 5.77
C ALA A 177 -2.93 4.13 5.33
N ALA A 178 -3.28 4.52 4.10
CA ALA A 178 -4.61 4.30 3.53
C ALA A 178 -4.96 2.80 3.43
N THR A 179 -4.04 1.98 2.92
CA THR A 179 -4.23 0.52 2.84
C THR A 179 -4.41 -0.08 4.24
N ARG A 180 -3.63 0.38 5.22
CA ARG A 180 -3.73 -0.08 6.61
C ARG A 180 -5.09 0.24 7.25
N GLU A 181 -5.76 1.32 6.86
CA GLU A 181 -7.12 1.63 7.34
C GLU A 181 -8.14 0.60 6.82
N VAL A 182 -7.98 0.10 5.59
CA VAL A 182 -8.82 -0.98 5.04
C VAL A 182 -8.67 -2.25 5.86
N ASP A 183 -7.43 -2.61 6.20
CA ASP A 183 -7.16 -3.81 6.99
C ASP A 183 -7.69 -3.66 8.42
N GLN A 184 -7.51 -2.50 9.05
CA GLN A 184 -8.08 -2.21 10.37
C GLN A 184 -9.60 -2.41 10.39
N ARG A 185 -10.32 -1.87 9.39
CA ARG A 185 -11.77 -2.06 9.28
C ARG A 185 -12.14 -3.52 9.07
N SER A 186 -11.47 -4.19 8.12
CA SER A 186 -11.74 -5.59 7.79
C SER A 186 -11.53 -6.52 8.99
N THR A 187 -10.52 -6.23 9.80
CA THR A 187 -10.18 -6.93 11.04
C THR A 187 -11.17 -6.63 12.16
N ALA A 188 -11.62 -5.38 12.28
CA ALA A 188 -12.68 -5.02 13.21
C ALA A 188 -14.00 -5.74 12.88
N GLU A 189 -14.40 -5.76 11.61
CA GLU A 189 -15.59 -6.48 11.13
C GLU A 189 -15.49 -7.99 11.39
N LEU A 190 -14.32 -8.61 11.15
CA LEU A 190 -14.11 -10.02 11.44
C LEU A 190 -14.20 -10.30 12.95
N ARG A 191 -13.61 -9.44 13.77
CA ARG A 191 -13.67 -9.55 15.23
C ARG A 191 -15.11 -9.46 15.71
N ASP A 192 -15.88 -8.50 15.21
CA ASP A 192 -17.29 -8.34 15.58
C ASP A 192 -18.12 -9.55 15.14
N GLN A 193 -17.86 -10.11 13.96
CA GLN A 193 -18.48 -11.34 13.49
C GLN A 193 -18.22 -12.53 14.43
N VAL A 194 -16.98 -12.70 14.90
CA VAL A 194 -16.61 -13.76 15.87
C VAL A 194 -17.34 -13.55 17.20
N VAL A 195 -17.29 -12.33 17.74
CA VAL A 195 -17.94 -11.99 19.00
C VAL A 195 -19.45 -12.23 18.93
N GLN A 196 -20.09 -11.84 17.82
CA GLN A 196 -21.51 -12.07 17.60
C GLN A 196 -21.83 -13.56 17.55
N ALA A 197 -21.08 -14.36 16.77
CA ALA A 197 -21.29 -15.80 16.68
C ALA A 197 -21.17 -16.50 18.05
N LEU A 198 -20.15 -16.16 18.83
CA LEU A 198 -19.98 -16.68 20.18
C LEU A 198 -21.13 -16.26 21.11
N THR A 199 -21.56 -15.00 21.03
CA THR A 199 -22.65 -14.45 21.84
C THR A 199 -23.98 -15.14 21.53
N ASP A 200 -24.30 -15.33 20.24
CA ASP A 200 -25.51 -16.03 19.79
C ASP A 200 -25.54 -17.49 20.27
N ALA A 201 -24.37 -18.12 20.38
CA ALA A 201 -24.21 -19.45 20.95
C ALA A 201 -24.13 -19.47 22.49
N THR A 202 -24.38 -18.34 23.16
CA THR A 202 -24.30 -18.14 24.62
C THR A 202 -22.92 -18.39 25.23
N ILE A 203 -21.85 -18.29 24.42
CA ILE A 203 -20.46 -18.42 24.86
C ILE A 203 -19.96 -17.05 25.30
N ARG A 204 -19.56 -16.93 26.58
CA ARG A 204 -19.05 -15.67 27.13
C ARG A 204 -17.67 -15.36 26.56
N CYS A 205 -17.55 -14.25 25.84
CA CYS A 205 -16.29 -13.80 25.23
C CYS A 205 -15.90 -12.35 25.55
N THR A 206 -16.57 -11.71 26.53
CA THR A 206 -16.27 -10.35 26.97
C THR A 206 -15.06 -10.31 27.93
N PRO A 207 -13.97 -9.62 27.58
CA PRO A 207 -12.86 -9.41 28.49
C PRO A 207 -13.27 -8.53 29.70
N PRO A 208 -12.64 -8.68 30.88
CA PRO A 208 -11.59 -9.65 31.22
C PRO A 208 -12.15 -10.98 31.78
N GLN A 209 -13.47 -11.11 31.91
CA GLN A 209 -14.12 -12.15 32.72
C GLN A 209 -14.58 -13.37 31.91
N GLY A 210 -14.61 -13.27 30.58
CA GLY A 210 -14.98 -14.38 29.70
C GLY A 210 -13.92 -15.50 29.68
N PRO A 211 -14.35 -16.77 29.58
CA PRO A 211 -13.45 -17.90 29.34
C PRO A 211 -12.82 -17.91 27.95
N VAL A 212 -13.46 -17.25 26.97
CA VAL A 212 -12.94 -17.08 25.60
C VAL A 212 -12.50 -15.63 25.42
N LEU A 213 -11.34 -15.41 24.81
CA LEU A 213 -10.79 -14.10 24.48
C LEU A 213 -10.73 -13.97 22.96
N VAL A 214 -11.29 -12.87 22.45
CA VAL A 214 -11.18 -12.49 21.03
C VAL A 214 -10.48 -11.15 20.94
N SER A 215 -9.28 -11.16 20.37
CA SER A 215 -8.39 -9.99 20.31
C SER A 215 -7.91 -9.72 18.89
N GLN A 216 -7.73 -8.44 18.58
CA GLN A 216 -6.97 -8.03 17.41
C GLN A 216 -5.47 -8.01 17.76
N GLY A 217 -4.65 -8.70 16.96
CA GLY A 217 -3.20 -8.66 17.06
C GLY A 217 -2.61 -7.41 16.43
N HIS A 218 -1.34 -7.12 16.72
CA HIS A 218 -0.59 -6.05 16.07
C HIS A 218 -0.38 -6.29 14.58
N ASP A 219 -0.39 -7.56 14.17
CA ASP A 219 -0.36 -8.05 12.80
C ASP A 219 -1.67 -7.82 12.01
N MET A 220 -2.63 -7.09 12.59
CA MET A 220 -3.98 -6.88 12.06
C MET A 220 -4.76 -8.18 11.84
N ARG A 221 -4.44 -9.26 12.55
CA ARG A 221 -5.22 -10.51 12.51
C ARG A 221 -6.11 -10.63 13.73
N VAL A 222 -7.20 -11.40 13.59
CA VAL A 222 -8.08 -11.74 14.71
C VAL A 222 -7.60 -13.04 15.33
N TRP A 223 -7.44 -13.04 16.65
CA TRP A 223 -6.97 -14.16 17.44
C TRP A 223 -8.03 -14.58 18.45
N LEU A 224 -8.20 -15.88 18.63
CA LEU A 224 -9.08 -16.51 19.60
C LEU A 224 -8.25 -17.38 20.56
N SER A 225 -8.41 -17.18 21.86
CA SER A 225 -7.72 -17.98 22.89
C SER A 225 -8.60 -18.20 24.11
N PHE A 226 -8.18 -19.13 24.99
CA PHE A 226 -8.87 -19.40 26.25
C PHE A 226 -8.16 -18.76 27.44
N ASN A 227 -8.94 -18.15 28.33
CA ASN A 227 -8.47 -17.86 29.67
C ASN A 227 -8.69 -19.11 30.54
N LEU A 228 -7.72 -20.04 30.50
CA LEU A 228 -7.81 -21.35 31.17
C LEU A 228 -8.04 -21.23 32.69
N SER A 229 -7.65 -20.13 33.33
CA SER A 229 -7.91 -19.87 34.74
C SER A 229 -9.40 -19.68 35.06
N ASN A 230 -10.22 -19.34 34.07
CA ASN A 230 -11.66 -19.12 34.19
C ASN A 230 -12.49 -20.33 33.73
N VAL A 231 -11.87 -21.45 33.34
CA VAL A 231 -12.56 -22.64 32.84
C VAL A 231 -12.21 -23.85 33.70
N PRO A 232 -13.17 -24.48 34.40
CA PRO A 232 -12.94 -25.73 35.12
C PRO A 232 -12.35 -26.79 34.20
N GLY A 233 -11.33 -27.53 34.65
CA GLY A 233 -10.59 -28.47 33.80
C GLY A 233 -11.45 -29.54 33.10
N GLY A 234 -12.57 -29.94 33.71
CA GLY A 234 -13.53 -30.89 33.10
C GLY A 234 -14.39 -30.30 31.97
N GLU A 235 -14.50 -28.97 31.89
CA GLU A 235 -15.36 -28.26 30.94
C GLU A 235 -14.58 -27.68 29.75
N GLN A 236 -13.25 -27.66 29.82
CA GLN A 236 -12.38 -27.07 28.80
C GLN A 236 -12.55 -27.70 27.42
N LYS A 237 -12.63 -29.04 27.36
CA LYS A 237 -12.80 -29.76 26.10
C LYS A 237 -14.17 -29.49 25.46
N GLU A 238 -15.24 -29.54 26.25
CA GLU A 238 -16.60 -29.26 25.77
C GLU A 238 -16.72 -27.81 25.28
N LEU A 239 -16.15 -26.85 26.00
CA LEU A 239 -16.09 -25.45 25.57
C LEU A 239 -15.32 -25.30 24.24
N ALA A 240 -14.17 -25.96 24.11
CA ALA A 240 -13.35 -25.93 22.89
C ALA A 240 -14.09 -26.50 21.67
N GLU A 241 -14.78 -27.64 21.83
CA GLU A 241 -15.60 -28.24 20.79
C GLU A 241 -16.77 -27.34 20.38
N ARG A 242 -17.43 -26.71 21.36
CA ARG A 242 -18.51 -25.73 21.10
C ARG A 242 -18.00 -24.51 20.35
N VAL A 243 -16.87 -23.93 20.77
CA VAL A 243 -16.25 -22.78 20.11
C VAL A 243 -15.86 -23.12 18.67
N ALA A 244 -15.21 -24.27 18.44
CA ALA A 244 -14.83 -24.71 17.10
C ALA A 244 -16.07 -24.90 16.20
N THR A 245 -17.13 -25.51 16.74
CA THR A 245 -18.39 -25.74 16.02
C THR A 245 -19.08 -24.44 15.65
N VAL A 246 -19.24 -23.50 16.60
CA VAL A 246 -19.90 -22.21 16.39
C VAL A 246 -19.13 -21.36 15.38
N THR A 247 -17.80 -21.35 15.47
CA THR A 247 -16.95 -20.62 14.53
C THR A 247 -17.11 -21.19 13.11
N ALA A 248 -17.07 -22.52 12.96
CA ALA A 248 -17.30 -23.16 11.67
C ALA A 248 -18.70 -22.89 11.09
N GLN A 249 -19.75 -22.93 11.93
CA GLN A 249 -21.13 -22.62 11.53
C GLN A 249 -21.30 -21.16 11.09
N ALA A 250 -20.52 -20.23 11.66
CA ALA A 250 -20.47 -18.83 11.23
C ALA A 250 -19.70 -18.61 9.92
N GLY A 251 -19.23 -19.69 9.26
CA GLY A 251 -18.43 -19.61 8.04
C GLY A 251 -17.00 -19.14 8.29
N LEU A 252 -16.49 -19.34 9.50
CA LEU A 252 -15.13 -18.97 9.90
C LEU A 252 -14.29 -20.23 10.14
N ARG A 253 -12.98 -20.08 10.05
CA ARG A 253 -11.99 -21.12 10.34
C ARG A 253 -11.07 -20.66 11.45
N LEU A 254 -10.72 -21.59 12.33
CA LEU A 254 -9.61 -21.42 13.26
C LEU A 254 -8.37 -22.11 12.68
N THR A 255 -7.27 -21.40 12.59
CA THR A 255 -5.99 -21.90 12.08
C THR A 255 -4.89 -21.72 13.11
N SER A 256 -3.98 -22.70 13.12
CA SER A 256 -2.73 -22.59 13.85
C SER A 256 -1.72 -21.76 13.09
N SER A 257 -0.97 -20.92 13.79
CA SER A 257 0.26 -20.34 13.24
C SER A 257 1.44 -21.32 13.26
N ALA A 258 1.49 -22.24 14.23
CA ALA A 258 2.60 -23.19 14.39
C ALA A 258 2.45 -24.46 13.51
N PHE A 259 1.21 -24.91 13.30
CA PHE A 259 0.88 -26.13 12.56
C PHE A 259 -0.39 -25.93 11.71
N PRO A 260 -0.33 -25.18 10.59
CA PRO A 260 -1.52 -24.77 9.83
C PRO A 260 -2.40 -25.92 9.31
N GLU A 261 -1.83 -27.11 9.16
CA GLU A 261 -2.53 -28.34 8.72
C GLU A 261 -3.23 -29.10 9.85
N ALA A 262 -3.00 -28.70 11.11
CA ALA A 262 -3.55 -29.37 12.28
C ALA A 262 -5.09 -29.27 12.30
N GLN A 263 -5.76 -30.41 12.47
CA GLN A 263 -7.23 -30.51 12.46
C GLN A 263 -7.84 -30.55 13.88
N ASP A 264 -7.01 -30.75 14.90
CA ASP A 264 -7.34 -30.87 16.33
C ASP A 264 -7.54 -29.51 17.01
N ILE A 265 -8.33 -28.62 16.39
CA ILE A 265 -8.58 -27.25 16.87
C ILE A 265 -8.98 -27.19 18.35
N ALA A 266 -9.84 -28.11 18.79
CA ALA A 266 -10.28 -28.16 20.18
C ALA A 266 -9.14 -28.51 21.15
N GLU A 267 -8.26 -29.46 20.80
CA GLU A 267 -7.13 -29.85 21.65
C GLU A 267 -6.14 -28.69 21.82
N ARG A 268 -5.94 -27.91 20.77
CA ARG A 268 -5.03 -26.76 20.76
C ARG A 268 -5.55 -25.59 21.60
N LEU A 269 -6.86 -25.33 21.55
CA LEU A 269 -7.51 -24.38 22.45
C LEU A 269 -7.37 -24.79 23.93
N VAL A 270 -7.56 -26.09 24.23
CA VAL A 270 -7.36 -26.63 25.59
C VAL A 270 -5.90 -26.53 26.03
N ALA A 271 -4.95 -26.68 25.11
CA ALA A 271 -3.52 -26.45 25.36
C ALA A 271 -3.15 -24.97 25.59
N GLY A 272 -4.12 -24.05 25.49
CA GLY A 272 -3.94 -22.63 25.72
C GLY A 272 -3.35 -21.88 24.52
N GLU A 273 -3.38 -22.48 23.33
CA GLU A 273 -2.85 -21.83 22.14
C GLU A 273 -3.80 -20.76 21.59
N PRO A 274 -3.30 -19.56 21.25
CA PRO A 274 -4.06 -18.60 20.47
C PRO A 274 -4.15 -19.05 19.01
N LEU A 275 -5.38 -19.22 18.52
CA LEU A 275 -5.65 -19.60 17.14
C LEU A 275 -6.04 -18.37 16.32
N ARG A 276 -5.57 -18.29 15.09
CA ARG A 276 -5.96 -17.25 14.15
C ARG A 276 -7.38 -17.54 13.64
N VAL A 277 -8.18 -16.51 13.50
CA VAL A 277 -9.49 -16.59 12.85
C VAL A 277 -9.38 -16.12 11.41
N GLU A 278 -9.95 -16.90 10.50
CA GLU A 278 -10.03 -16.61 9.06
C GLU A 278 -11.48 -16.78 8.58
N ARG A 279 -11.88 -16.10 7.50
CA ARG A 279 -13.15 -16.40 6.82
C ARG A 279 -12.94 -17.65 5.96
N ASN A 280 -13.93 -18.53 5.87
CA ASN A 280 -13.87 -19.60 4.88
C ASN A 280 -13.98 -18.96 3.49
N ASP A 281 -12.93 -19.08 2.69
CA ASP A 281 -13.01 -18.76 1.26
C ASP A 281 -14.11 -19.65 0.65
N ARG A 282 -15.11 -19.01 0.04
CA ARG A 282 -16.18 -19.70 -0.68
C ARG A 282 -15.70 -20.16 -2.05
#